data_AF-A0A091KZE5-F1
#
_entry.id   AF-A0A091KZE5-F1
#
_cell.length_a   1.000
_cell.length_b   1.000
_cell.length_c   1.000
_cell.angle_alpha   90.00
_cell.angle_beta   90.00
_cell.angle_gamma   90.00
#
_symmetry.space_group_name_H-M   'P 1'
#
loop_
_entity.id
_entity.type
_entity.pdbx_description
1 polymer ?
#
loop_
_entity_poly.entity_id
_entity_poly.type
_entity_poly.pdbx_seq_one_letter_code
_entity_poly.pdbx_strand_id
1 'polypeptide(L)'
;VGAATKQTLFPPLMPAGRPFRVSNASRSSRRGIVASSLQELISKTLDAFFISAGVVTLVLEEDGTVVDTEEFFRSLDDNTHFMVLEKGQKWTQTRNGVATVRQKKKMGVANVTFDLYKLNPKDFIGCLNIKATFYEIYSISYDIKCMGAKSVLRKVLQLMSHAAQIIGQFLLYTGTYMLQLM
;
A
#
# COMPACT_ATOMS: atom_id res chain seq x y z
N VAL A 1 -16.91 -20.24 1.41
CA VAL A 1 -17.47 -19.88 2.73
C VAL A 1 -16.39 -19.12 3.48
N GLY A 2 -16.52 -17.81 3.58
CA GLY A 2 -15.57 -16.92 4.26
C GLY A 2 -16.33 -15.65 4.66
N ALA A 3 -16.40 -15.40 5.96
CA ALA A 3 -17.45 -14.65 6.63
C ALA A 3 -17.32 -13.12 6.50
N ALA A 4 -18.48 -12.51 6.20
CA ALA A 4 -19.00 -11.23 6.67
C ALA A 4 -18.02 -10.13 7.12
N THR A 5 -17.83 -9.12 6.29
CA THR A 5 -17.50 -7.77 6.76
C THR A 5 -18.80 -7.02 7.01
N LYS A 6 -19.28 -7.01 8.26
CA LYS A 6 -20.36 -6.12 8.69
C LYS A 6 -19.87 -4.67 8.54
N GLN A 7 -20.29 -4.01 7.47
CA GLN A 7 -20.20 -2.55 7.36
C GLN A 7 -21.35 -1.98 8.19
N THR A 8 -21.05 -1.52 9.41
CA THR A 8 -22.01 -0.82 10.25
C THR A 8 -22.19 0.60 9.71
N LEU A 9 -23.39 0.89 9.21
CA LEU A 9 -23.80 2.13 8.53
C LEU A 9 -24.11 3.29 9.49
N PHE A 10 -23.64 3.25 10.74
CA PHE A 10 -23.95 4.25 11.74
C PHE A 10 -22.70 5.06 12.12
N PRO A 11 -22.71 6.40 12.01
CA PRO A 11 -21.69 7.20 12.68
C PRO A 11 -21.84 6.95 14.19
N PRO A 12 -20.77 6.55 14.90
CA PRO A 12 -20.86 6.36 16.34
C PRO A 12 -21.22 7.69 17.00
N LEU A 13 -22.25 7.68 17.86
CA LEU A 13 -22.69 8.85 18.65
C LEU A 13 -21.63 9.36 19.66
N MET A 14 -20.51 8.65 19.78
CA MET A 14 -19.38 8.98 20.65
C MET A 14 -18.16 9.24 19.75
N PRO A 15 -17.26 10.17 20.11
CA PRO A 15 -15.99 10.31 19.42
C PRO A 15 -15.32 8.94 19.32
N ALA A 16 -15.12 8.44 18.10
CA ALA A 16 -14.49 7.14 17.90
C ALA A 16 -13.07 7.22 18.49
N GLY A 17 -12.86 6.57 19.64
CA GLY A 17 -11.57 6.55 20.31
C GLY A 17 -10.52 5.96 19.37
N ARG A 18 -9.43 6.68 19.20
CA ARG A 18 -8.32 6.30 18.32
C ARG A 18 -7.32 5.46 19.12
N PRO A 19 -6.83 4.34 18.59
CA PRO A 19 -5.80 3.56 19.26
C PRO A 19 -4.45 4.27 19.16
N PHE A 20 -3.73 4.33 20.27
CA PHE A 20 -2.39 4.89 20.38
C PHE A 20 -1.48 3.92 21.12
N ARG A 21 -0.18 4.04 20.91
CA ARG A 21 0.83 3.27 21.62
C ARG A 21 1.62 4.20 22.52
N VAL A 22 1.80 3.81 23.77
CA VAL A 22 2.47 4.62 24.78
C VAL A 22 3.55 3.78 25.44
N SER A 23 4.76 4.32 25.51
CA SER A 23 5.95 3.67 26.08
C SER A 23 6.43 4.42 27.34
N ASN A 24 7.08 3.71 28.27
CA ASN A 24 7.82 4.37 29.35
C ASN A 24 9.15 4.97 28.85
N ALA A 25 9.78 5.83 29.68
CA ALA A 25 11.05 6.48 29.35
C ALA A 25 12.19 5.51 28.99
N SER A 26 12.21 4.30 29.58
CA SER A 26 13.19 3.25 29.27
C SER A 26 12.80 2.35 28.10
N ARG A 27 11.63 2.58 27.47
CA ARG A 27 11.02 1.78 26.39
C ARG A 27 10.88 0.28 26.72
N SER A 28 10.96 -0.09 27.99
CA SER A 28 10.81 -1.47 28.47
C SER A 28 9.34 -1.90 28.55
N SER A 29 8.42 -0.95 28.68
CA SER A 29 6.98 -1.19 28.77
C SER A 29 6.27 -0.41 27.68
N ARG A 30 5.47 -1.11 26.87
CA ARG A 30 4.65 -0.55 25.79
C ARG A 30 3.19 -0.94 26.03
N ARG A 31 2.30 0.04 26.03
CA ARG A 31 0.86 -0.10 26.30
C ARG A 31 0.07 0.47 25.13
N GLY A 32 -0.96 -0.24 24.69
CA GLY A 32 -1.94 0.29 23.75
C GLY A 32 -3.05 1.01 24.51
N ILE A 33 -3.33 2.27 24.17
CA ILE A 33 -4.33 3.10 24.84
C ILE A 33 -5.25 3.67 23.77
N VAL A 34 -6.56 3.47 23.94
CA VAL A 34 -7.57 4.07 23.07
C VAL A 34 -8.05 5.36 23.71
N ALA A 35 -7.95 6.48 23.00
CA ALA A 35 -8.37 7.79 23.48
C ALA A 35 -8.93 8.65 22.34
N SER A 36 -9.85 9.55 22.67
CA SER A 36 -10.42 10.52 21.73
C SER A 36 -9.82 11.93 21.89
N SER A 37 -9.33 12.27 23.09
CA SER A 37 -8.68 13.53 23.41
C SER A 37 -7.33 13.32 24.11
N LEU A 38 -6.50 14.36 24.11
CA LEU A 38 -5.20 14.36 24.80
C LEU A 38 -5.38 14.14 26.31
N GLN A 39 -6.39 14.78 26.91
CA GLN A 39 -6.68 14.62 28.33
C GLN A 39 -7.09 13.18 28.68
N GLU A 40 -7.90 12.53 27.84
CA GLU A 40 -8.28 11.13 28.00
C GLU A 40 -7.06 10.20 27.85
N LEU A 41 -6.18 10.50 26.88
CA LEU A 41 -4.93 9.76 26.70
C LEU A 41 -4.05 9.87 27.95
N ILE A 42 -3.86 11.07 28.50
CA ILE A 42 -3.04 11.30 29.70
C ILE A 42 -3.63 10.55 30.89
N SER A 43 -4.94 10.66 31.14
CA SER A 43 -5.60 9.95 32.26
C SER A 43 -5.40 8.43 32.15
N LYS A 44 -5.70 7.85 30.99
CA LYS A 44 -5.53 6.40 30.76
C LYS A 44 -4.08 5.96 30.82
N THR A 45 -3.16 6.85 30.46
CA THR A 45 -1.73 6.61 30.54
C THR A 45 -1.26 6.57 31.98
N LEU A 46 -1.69 7.51 32.81
CA LEU A 46 -1.38 7.52 34.24
C LEU A 46 -1.88 6.24 34.92
N ASP A 47 -3.11 5.82 34.62
CA ASP A 47 -3.68 4.57 35.09
C ASP A 47 -2.90 3.35 34.58
N ALA A 48 -2.48 3.37 33.32
CA ALA A 48 -1.76 2.27 32.72
C ALA A 48 -0.34 2.09 33.30
N PHE A 49 0.36 3.18 33.58
CA PHE A 49 1.74 3.14 34.08
C PHE A 49 1.82 3.22 35.62
N PHE A 50 0.69 3.29 36.33
CA PHE A 50 0.62 3.41 37.79
C PHE A 50 1.45 4.59 38.34
N ILE A 51 1.48 5.70 37.59
CA ILE A 51 2.30 6.86 37.94
C ILE A 51 1.55 7.69 38.98
N SER A 52 2.03 7.68 40.22
CA SER A 52 1.42 8.43 41.33
C SER A 52 1.75 9.93 41.32
N ALA A 53 2.67 10.36 40.46
CA ALA A 53 3.08 11.75 40.29
C ALA A 53 2.22 12.43 39.21
N GLY A 54 1.33 13.33 39.61
CA GLY A 54 0.35 13.99 38.73
C GLY A 54 0.93 14.94 37.65
N VAL A 55 2.23 14.94 37.40
CA VAL A 55 2.87 15.74 36.34
C VAL A 55 3.70 14.81 35.46
N VAL A 56 3.13 14.45 34.31
CA VAL A 56 3.80 13.69 33.26
C VAL A 56 3.87 14.53 31.98
N THR A 57 4.98 14.43 31.27
CA THR A 57 5.14 15.04 29.96
C THR A 57 4.99 13.97 28.90
N LEU A 58 4.01 14.15 28.01
CA LEU A 58 3.83 13.28 26.86
C LEU A 58 4.69 13.80 25.70
N VAL A 59 5.53 12.93 25.15
CA VAL A 59 6.39 13.25 23.99
C VAL A 59 6.21 12.22 22.89
N LEU A 60 6.51 12.58 21.64
CA LEU A 60 6.56 11.61 20.54
C LEU A 60 7.78 10.69 20.69
N GLU A 61 7.59 9.38 20.46
CA GLU A 61 8.69 8.40 20.56
C GLU A 61 9.77 8.66 19.49
N GLU A 62 9.36 9.09 18.29
CA GLU A 62 10.20 9.32 17.09
C GLU A 62 11.17 10.50 17.28
N ASP A 63 10.63 11.69 17.58
CA ASP A 63 11.40 12.95 17.52
C ASP A 63 11.52 13.66 18.89
N GLY A 64 10.82 13.16 19.92
CA GLY A 64 10.83 13.76 21.25
C GLY A 64 10.05 15.07 21.38
N THR A 65 9.27 15.45 20.37
CA THR A 65 8.38 16.62 20.42
C THR A 65 7.36 16.47 21.53
N VAL A 66 7.22 17.51 22.36
CA VAL A 66 6.23 17.56 23.44
C VAL A 66 4.83 17.74 22.84
N VAL A 67 3.88 16.94 23.31
CA VAL A 67 2.47 17.00 22.91
C VAL A 67 1.70 17.63 24.07
N ASP A 68 1.50 18.94 24.01
CA ASP A 68 0.80 19.74 25.02
C ASP A 68 -0.54 20.31 24.53
N THR A 69 -0.73 20.36 23.21
CA THR A 69 -1.88 20.95 22.52
C THR A 69 -2.79 19.86 21.93
N GLU A 70 -4.10 20.05 22.10
CA GLU A 70 -5.11 19.15 21.55
C GLU A 70 -5.13 19.21 20.01
N GLU A 71 -4.82 20.36 19.43
CA GLU A 71 -4.73 20.57 17.99
C GLU A 71 -3.60 19.73 17.38
N PHE A 72 -2.44 19.71 18.04
CA PHE A 72 -1.32 18.86 17.64
C PHE A 72 -1.69 17.39 17.76
N PHE A 73 -2.31 16.99 18.87
CA PHE A 73 -2.78 15.62 19.06
C PHE A 73 -3.74 15.14 17.97
N ARG A 74 -4.67 16.00 17.52
CA ARG A 74 -5.59 15.68 16.43
C ARG A 74 -4.93 15.56 15.06
N SER A 75 -3.86 16.32 14.83
CA SER A 75 -3.10 16.24 13.58
C SER A 75 -2.30 14.94 13.41
N LEU A 76 -2.00 14.26 14.53
CA LEU A 76 -1.28 12.99 14.52
C LEU A 76 -2.16 11.87 13.99
N ASP A 77 -1.56 10.85 13.37
CA ASP A 77 -2.25 9.71 12.80
C ASP A 77 -2.66 8.66 13.84
N ASP A 78 -3.54 7.74 13.43
CA ASP A 78 -3.92 6.60 14.25
C ASP A 78 -2.69 5.71 14.53
N ASN A 79 -2.63 5.11 15.71
CA ASN A 79 -1.50 4.29 16.18
C ASN A 79 -0.18 5.07 16.32
N THR A 80 -0.22 6.39 16.53
CA THR A 80 0.99 7.16 16.88
C THR A 80 1.61 6.64 18.18
N HIS A 81 2.95 6.61 18.20
CA HIS A 81 3.76 6.17 19.32
C HIS A 81 4.16 7.37 20.20
N PHE A 82 3.70 7.37 21.44
CA PHE A 82 4.07 8.32 22.47
C PHE A 82 4.99 7.69 23.50
N MET A 83 5.73 8.54 24.21
CA MET A 83 6.53 8.20 25.37
C MET A 83 6.15 9.11 26.53
N VAL A 84 6.03 8.52 27.71
CA VAL A 84 5.68 9.22 28.94
C VAL A 84 6.95 9.49 29.71
N LEU A 85 7.12 10.75 30.12
CA LEU A 85 8.24 11.19 30.92
C LEU A 85 7.75 11.71 32.27
N GLU A 86 8.35 11.22 33.35
CA GLU A 86 8.14 11.76 34.70
C GLU A 86 9.05 12.97 34.96
N LYS A 87 8.79 13.68 36.07
CA LYS A 87 9.58 14.85 36.49
C LYS A 87 11.08 14.51 36.58
N GLY A 88 11.88 15.13 35.71
CA GLY A 88 13.34 14.97 35.66
C GLY A 88 13.84 13.94 34.65
N GLN A 89 12.95 13.17 34.00
CA GLN A 89 13.32 12.29 32.90
C GLN A 89 13.41 13.08 31.60
N LYS A 90 14.42 12.77 30.78
CA LYS A 90 14.59 13.36 29.45
C LYS A 90 14.28 12.32 28.39
N TRP A 91 13.71 12.78 27.28
CA TRP A 91 13.63 11.95 26.09
C TRP A 91 15.04 11.56 25.63
N THR A 92 15.23 10.29 25.32
CA THR A 92 16.50 9.76 24.81
C THR A 92 16.29 9.28 23.39
N GLN A 93 17.13 9.71 22.44
CA GLN A 93 17.06 9.22 21.08
C GLN A 93 17.49 7.76 21.02
N THR A 94 16.65 6.89 20.46
CA THR A 94 17.01 5.49 20.26
C THR A 94 18.12 5.40 19.21
N ARG A 95 19.34 5.02 19.61
CA ARG A 95 20.46 4.79 18.67
C ARG A 95 20.37 3.44 17.93
N ASN A 96 19.60 2.48 18.47
CA ASN A 96 19.63 1.07 18.04
C ASN A 96 18.26 0.48 17.64
N GLY A 97 17.24 1.32 17.49
CA GLY A 97 15.97 0.89 16.94
C GLY A 97 16.06 1.16 15.45
N VAL A 98 15.94 0.11 14.64
CA VAL A 98 15.42 0.25 13.28
C VAL A 98 14.28 1.22 13.42
N ALA A 99 14.48 2.48 13.02
CA ALA A 99 13.38 3.37 12.79
C ALA A 99 12.48 2.49 11.94
N THR A 100 11.30 2.15 12.45
CA THR A 100 10.18 1.89 11.57
C THR A 100 10.01 3.22 10.90
N VAL A 101 10.90 3.49 9.92
CA VAL A 101 10.82 4.52 8.93
C VAL A 101 9.46 4.21 8.43
N ARG A 102 8.50 4.98 8.95
CA ARG A 102 7.17 5.11 8.41
C ARG A 102 7.50 5.22 6.95
N GLN A 103 7.28 4.15 6.19
CA GLN A 103 7.65 4.17 4.80
C GLN A 103 6.79 5.29 4.29
N LYS A 104 7.39 6.48 4.15
CA LYS A 104 6.80 7.64 3.52
C LYS A 104 6.39 7.00 2.23
N LYS A 105 5.09 6.73 2.10
CA LYS A 105 4.52 6.05 0.96
C LYS A 105 5.00 6.93 -0.17
N LYS A 106 6.07 6.50 -0.87
CA LYS A 106 6.72 7.32 -1.87
C LYS A 106 5.63 7.42 -2.92
N MET A 107 4.96 8.56 -2.92
CA MET A 107 3.74 8.78 -3.68
C MET A 107 4.13 8.59 -5.14
N GLY A 108 3.88 7.39 -5.64
CA GLY A 108 4.20 7.01 -7.00
C GLY A 108 3.26 7.80 -7.89
N VAL A 109 3.82 8.63 -8.77
CA VAL A 109 3.07 9.52 -9.66
C VAL A 109 2.07 8.73 -10.53
N ALA A 110 2.39 7.48 -10.86
CA ALA A 110 1.48 6.55 -11.50
C ALA A 110 1.79 5.11 -11.05
N ASN A 111 0.76 4.35 -10.67
CA ASN A 111 0.82 2.91 -10.45
C ASN A 111 -0.03 2.22 -11.52
N VAL A 112 0.59 1.38 -12.34
CA VAL A 112 -0.07 0.64 -13.42
C VAL A 112 -0.05 -0.84 -13.09
N THR A 113 -1.23 -1.47 -13.05
CA THR A 113 -1.45 -2.86 -12.70
C THR A 113 -2.03 -3.61 -13.89
N PHE A 114 -1.58 -4.86 -14.08
CA PHE A 114 -1.98 -5.74 -15.17
C PHE A 114 -2.45 -7.06 -14.56
N ASP A 115 -3.77 -7.27 -14.50
CA ASP A 115 -4.36 -8.47 -13.91
C ASP A 115 -4.90 -9.36 -15.03
N LEU A 116 -4.21 -10.48 -15.27
CA LEU A 116 -4.68 -11.51 -16.20
C LEU A 116 -5.54 -12.52 -15.43
N TYR A 117 -6.82 -12.62 -15.78
CA TYR A 117 -7.77 -13.53 -15.14
C TYR A 117 -8.54 -14.34 -16.17
N LYS A 118 -9.09 -15.47 -15.76
CA LYS A 118 -9.72 -16.43 -16.68
C LYS A 118 -11.18 -16.64 -16.29
N LEU A 119 -12.11 -16.27 -17.18
CA LEU A 119 -13.55 -16.42 -16.92
C LEU A 119 -14.01 -17.88 -16.97
N ASN A 120 -13.50 -18.68 -17.92
CA ASN A 120 -13.74 -20.12 -17.96
C ASN A 120 -12.45 -20.91 -18.06
N PRO A 121 -12.29 -22.03 -17.35
CA PRO A 121 -11.08 -22.84 -17.39
C PRO A 121 -10.78 -23.41 -18.79
N LYS A 122 -11.80 -23.51 -19.68
CA LYS A 122 -11.70 -24.00 -21.07
C LYS A 122 -11.18 -22.94 -22.07
N ASP A 123 -11.13 -21.66 -21.71
CA ASP A 123 -10.66 -20.60 -22.62
C ASP A 123 -9.12 -20.66 -22.77
N PHE A 124 -8.54 -20.40 -23.94
CA PHE A 124 -7.07 -20.49 -24.11
C PHE A 124 -6.36 -19.20 -23.65
N ILE A 125 -7.04 -18.06 -23.76
CA ILE A 125 -6.55 -16.74 -23.35
C ILE A 125 -7.63 -16.10 -22.49
N GLY A 126 -7.27 -15.70 -21.27
CA GLY A 126 -8.17 -15.04 -20.32
C GLY A 126 -8.46 -13.58 -20.67
N CYS A 127 -9.15 -12.87 -19.79
CA CYS A 127 -9.33 -11.42 -19.85
C CYS A 127 -8.15 -10.73 -19.16
N LEU A 128 -7.67 -9.63 -19.74
CA LEU A 128 -6.61 -8.82 -19.16
C LEU A 128 -7.20 -7.50 -18.67
N ASN A 129 -7.21 -7.28 -17.37
CA ASN A 129 -7.52 -5.97 -16.79
C ASN A 129 -6.25 -5.14 -16.70
N ILE A 130 -6.30 -3.92 -17.22
CA ILE A 130 -5.23 -2.93 -17.11
C ILE A 130 -5.78 -1.79 -16.25
N LYS A 131 -5.19 -1.55 -15.10
CA LYS A 131 -5.59 -0.50 -14.15
C LYS A 131 -4.46 0.49 -13.96
N ALA A 132 -4.65 1.72 -14.39
CA ALA A 132 -3.74 2.83 -14.15
C ALA A 132 -4.30 3.72 -13.03
N THR A 133 -3.49 3.98 -12.01
CA THR A 133 -3.82 4.83 -10.86
C THR A 133 -2.82 5.97 -10.78
N PHE A 134 -3.30 7.19 -11.02
CA PHE A 134 -2.52 8.42 -10.97
C PHE A 134 -2.85 9.19 -9.69
N TYR A 135 -1.82 9.67 -8.99
CA TYR A 135 -1.95 10.50 -7.78
C TYR A 135 -2.85 9.90 -6.67
N GLU A 136 -3.04 8.57 -6.66
CA GLU A 136 -3.93 7.84 -5.75
C GLU A 136 -5.43 8.23 -5.77
N ILE A 137 -5.83 9.23 -6.58
CA ILE A 137 -7.21 9.74 -6.66
C ILE A 137 -7.86 9.53 -8.03
N TYR A 138 -7.07 9.30 -9.08
CA TYR A 138 -7.59 9.06 -10.43
C TYR A 138 -7.23 7.64 -10.88
N SER A 139 -8.23 6.75 -10.90
CA SER A 139 -8.06 5.37 -11.37
C SER A 139 -8.84 5.13 -12.65
N ILE A 140 -8.14 4.68 -13.69
CA ILE A 140 -8.72 4.25 -14.96
C ILE A 140 -8.45 2.76 -15.10
N SER A 141 -9.49 1.96 -15.25
CA SER A 141 -9.38 0.51 -15.49
C SER A 141 -10.02 0.14 -16.82
N TYR A 142 -9.31 -0.66 -17.62
CA TYR A 142 -9.77 -1.16 -18.91
C TYR A 142 -9.68 -2.68 -18.95
N ASP A 143 -10.76 -3.34 -19.40
CA ASP A 143 -10.84 -4.80 -19.47
C ASP A 143 -10.78 -5.28 -20.92
N ILE A 144 -9.68 -5.95 -21.27
CA ILE A 144 -9.47 -6.53 -22.59
C ILE A 144 -10.02 -7.96 -22.58
N LYS A 145 -11.17 -8.14 -23.22
CA LYS A 145 -11.81 -9.46 -23.36
C LYS A 145 -11.27 -10.17 -24.60
N CYS A 146 -10.36 -11.13 -24.39
CA CYS A 146 -9.74 -11.92 -25.46
C CYS A 146 -10.61 -13.09 -25.95
N MET A 147 -11.94 -12.94 -26.00
CA MET A 147 -12.87 -14.02 -26.41
C MET A 147 -12.65 -14.53 -27.85
N GLY A 148 -11.85 -13.84 -28.67
CA GLY A 148 -11.48 -14.24 -30.03
C GLY A 148 -10.00 -14.59 -30.24
N ALA A 149 -9.19 -14.64 -29.19
CA ALA A 149 -7.74 -14.69 -29.40
C ALA A 149 -7.25 -15.98 -30.09
N LYS A 150 -7.99 -17.10 -29.97
CA LYS A 150 -7.71 -18.34 -30.71
C LYS A 150 -7.92 -18.20 -32.23
N SER A 151 -8.96 -17.49 -32.66
CA SER A 151 -9.24 -17.28 -34.08
C SER A 151 -8.31 -16.22 -34.68
N VAL A 152 -7.98 -15.18 -33.92
CA VAL A 152 -6.98 -14.17 -34.31
C VAL A 152 -5.60 -14.80 -34.44
N LEU A 153 -5.16 -15.58 -33.43
CA LEU A 153 -3.86 -16.27 -33.47
C LEU A 153 -3.75 -17.19 -34.68
N ARG A 154 -4.80 -17.96 -35.00
CA ARG A 154 -4.84 -18.81 -36.19
C ARG A 154 -4.65 -18.00 -37.47
N LYS A 155 -5.34 -16.86 -37.62
CA LYS A 155 -5.20 -16.00 -38.80
C LYS A 155 -3.81 -15.36 -38.90
N VAL A 156 -3.23 -14.95 -37.78
CA VAL A 156 -1.86 -14.40 -37.74
C VAL A 156 -0.83 -15.46 -38.15
N LEU A 157 -0.94 -16.68 -37.61
CA LEU A 157 -0.06 -17.79 -38.01
C LEU A 157 -0.20 -18.13 -39.50
N GLN A 158 -1.41 -18.11 -40.05
CA GLN A 158 -1.63 -18.30 -41.49
C GLN A 158 -0.98 -17.17 -42.31
N LEU A 159 -1.12 -15.92 -41.90
CA LEU A 159 -0.47 -14.78 -42.57
C LEU A 159 1.06 -14.91 -42.55
N MET A 160 1.63 -15.23 -41.39
CA MET A 160 3.08 -15.42 -41.24
C MET A 160 3.59 -16.57 -42.12
N SER A 161 2.82 -17.66 -42.22
CA SER A 161 3.15 -18.79 -43.09
C SER A 161 3.17 -18.37 -44.58
N HIS A 162 2.17 -17.62 -45.04
CA HIS A 162 2.13 -17.12 -46.42
C HIS A 162 3.25 -16.12 -46.69
N ALA A 163 3.55 -15.20 -45.76
CA ALA A 163 4.65 -14.27 -45.88
C ALA A 163 6.00 -15.00 -45.98
N ALA A 164 6.23 -16.01 -45.13
CA ALA A 164 7.44 -16.84 -45.16
C ALA A 164 7.57 -17.61 -46.49
N GLN A 165 6.47 -18.14 -47.03
CA GLN A 165 6.46 -18.79 -48.34
C GLN A 165 6.83 -17.82 -49.47
N ILE A 166 6.24 -16.62 -49.49
CA ILE A 166 6.54 -15.60 -50.51
C ILE A 166 8.00 -15.17 -50.44
N ILE A 167 8.50 -14.90 -49.22
CA ILE A 167 9.90 -14.54 -49.00
C ILE A 167 10.83 -15.66 -49.47
N GLY A 168 10.51 -16.92 -49.16
CA GLY A 168 11.28 -18.08 -49.61
C GLY A 168 11.34 -18.20 -51.14
N GLN A 169 10.21 -18.02 -51.82
CA GLN A 169 10.14 -18.04 -53.29
C GLN A 169 10.96 -16.89 -53.91
N PHE A 170 10.86 -15.69 -53.32
CA PHE A 170 11.65 -14.53 -53.75
C PHE A 170 13.16 -14.77 -53.58
N LEU A 171 13.57 -15.36 -52.46
CA LEU A 171 14.97 -15.66 -52.17
C LEU A 171 15.54 -16.69 -53.15
N LEU A 172 14.80 -17.75 -53.45
CA LEU A 172 15.19 -18.79 -54.41
C LEU A 172 15.27 -18.22 -55.84
N TYR A 173 14.27 -17.45 -56.28
CA TYR A 173 14.25 -16.83 -57.60
C TYR A 173 15.42 -15.86 -57.81
N THR A 174 15.68 -15.02 -56.80
CA THR A 174 16.81 -14.09 -56.81
C THR A 174 18.14 -14.85 -56.84
N GLY A 175 18.27 -15.93 -56.06
CA GLY A 175 19.46 -16.78 -56.06
C GLY A 175 19.73 -17.44 -57.42
N THR A 176 18.71 -17.98 -58.08
CA THR A 176 18.85 -18.58 -59.41
C THR A 176 19.19 -17.55 -60.48
N TYR A 177 18.62 -16.33 -60.38
CA TYR A 177 18.93 -15.25 -61.31
C TYR A 177 20.40 -14.81 -61.20
N MET A 178 20.90 -14.67 -59.97
CA MET A 178 22.31 -14.32 -59.72
C MET A 178 23.27 -15.42 -60.20
N LEU A 179 22.88 -16.69 -60.07
CA LEU A 179 23.67 -17.83 -60.56
C LEU A 179 23.71 -17.91 -62.10
N GLN A 180 22.65 -17.46 -62.78
CA GLN A 180 22.55 -17.46 -64.24
C GLN A 180 23.20 -16.22 -64.90
N LEU A 181 23.50 -15.20 -64.11
CA LEU A 181 24.20 -13.98 -64.54
C LEU A 181 25.74 -14.09 -64.40
N MET A 182 26.23 -15.06 -63.62
CA MET A 182 27.64 -15.45 -63.51
C MET A 182 28.00 -16.49 -64.57
#